data_AF-A0AAP4PZZ2-F1
#
_entry.id   AF-A0AAP4PZZ2-F1
#
_cell.length_a   1.000
_cell.length_b   1.000
_cell.length_c   1.000
_cell.angle_alpha   90.00
_cell.angle_beta   90.00
_cell.angle_gamma   90.00
#
_symmetry.space_group_name_H-M   'P 1'
#
loop_
_entity.id
_entity.type
_entity.pdbx_description
1 polymer ?
#
loop_
_entity_poly.entity_id
_entity_poly.type
_entity_poly.pdbx_seq_one_letter_code
_entity_poly.pdbx_strand_id
1 'polypeptide(L)'
;MFEIASFIVTNLVIALVIGIFIGYLIGKKRNEIKTIKTDNEESMENKKVRFRINPIFNKTSSLDYKPMVLSSSSKIDNFKKIKGINSQIEKNLYNLGIFHYEQIASWTNKNVEWIEGFLELPFHVRNNQWVEQARVLKNGNETTYSQQVENGEIEVD
;
A
#
# COMPACT_ATOMS: atom_id res chain seq x y z
N MET A 1 55.31 54.52 -0.49
CA MET A 1 54.40 54.17 -1.61
C MET A 1 54.52 52.71 -2.04
N PHE A 2 55.72 52.11 -2.09
CA PHE A 2 55.91 50.70 -2.51
C PHE A 2 55.33 49.64 -1.55
N GLU A 3 55.29 49.91 -0.23
CA GLU A 3 54.79 48.92 0.74
C GLU A 3 53.28 48.65 0.62
N ILE A 4 52.47 49.69 0.39
CA ILE A 4 51.01 49.57 0.26
C ILE A 4 50.64 48.76 -0.99
N ALA A 5 51.38 48.96 -2.08
CA ALA A 5 51.21 48.18 -3.31
C ALA A 5 51.55 46.69 -3.09
N SER A 6 52.58 46.38 -2.29
CA SER A 6 52.96 45.01 -1.99
C SER A 6 51.88 44.25 -1.18
N PHE A 7 51.19 44.91 -0.23
CA PHE A 7 50.12 44.28 0.56
C PHE A 7 48.87 43.94 -0.25
N ILE A 8 48.55 44.76 -1.26
CA ILE A 8 47.41 44.51 -2.16
C ILE A 8 47.71 43.29 -3.03
N VAL A 9 48.95 43.17 -3.52
CA VAL A 9 49.38 42.04 -4.35
C VAL A 9 49.40 40.74 -3.55
N THR A 10 49.90 40.74 -2.31
CA THR A 10 49.93 39.52 -1.48
C THR A 10 48.53 39.03 -1.11
N ASN A 11 47.59 39.93 -0.80
CA ASN A 11 46.21 39.57 -0.49
C ASN A 11 45.51 38.92 -1.71
N LEU A 12 45.73 39.44 -2.91
CA LEU A 12 45.16 38.92 -4.16
C LEU A 12 45.67 37.50 -4.45
N VAL A 13 46.96 37.23 -4.23
CA VAL A 13 47.55 35.89 -4.37
C VAL A 13 46.97 34.92 -3.34
N ILE A 14 46.80 35.35 -2.10
CA ILE A 14 46.22 34.52 -1.02
C ILE A 14 44.75 34.17 -1.32
N ALA A 15 43.95 35.14 -1.77
CA ALA A 15 42.56 34.91 -2.16
C ALA A 15 42.42 33.90 -3.32
N LEU A 16 43.34 33.94 -4.29
CA LEU A 16 43.36 33.01 -5.41
C LEU A 16 43.68 31.57 -4.95
N VAL A 17 44.65 31.39 -4.06
CA VAL A 17 45.00 30.08 -3.51
C VAL A 17 43.85 29.50 -2.68
N ILE A 18 43.22 30.33 -1.84
CA ILE A 18 42.07 29.92 -1.02
C ILE A 18 40.87 29.55 -1.90
N GLY A 19 40.60 30.32 -2.97
CA GLY A 19 39.52 30.03 -3.93
C GLY A 19 39.72 28.70 -4.65
N ILE A 20 40.95 28.40 -5.09
CA ILE A 20 41.29 27.10 -5.70
C ILE A 20 41.12 25.97 -4.69
N PHE A 21 41.54 26.17 -3.43
CA PHE A 21 41.44 25.15 -2.39
C PHE A 21 39.99 24.84 -2.01
N ILE A 22 39.14 25.87 -1.85
CA ILE A 22 37.71 25.73 -1.57
C ILE A 22 36.99 25.11 -2.77
N GLY A 23 37.30 25.55 -3.99
CA GLY A 23 36.75 24.98 -5.22
C GLY A 23 37.13 23.51 -5.41
N TYR A 24 38.36 23.14 -5.06
CA TYR A 24 38.83 21.75 -5.10
C TYR A 24 38.13 20.87 -4.05
N LEU A 25 37.92 21.39 -2.83
CA LEU A 25 37.17 20.68 -1.78
C LEU A 25 35.70 20.45 -2.15
N ILE A 26 35.04 21.44 -2.76
CA ILE A 26 33.64 21.32 -3.20
C ILE A 26 33.51 20.40 -4.44
N GLY A 27 34.50 20.45 -5.35
CA GLY A 27 34.50 19.66 -6.58
C GLY A 27 34.77 18.17 -6.39
N LYS A 28 35.39 17.77 -5.27
CA LYS A 28 35.75 16.37 -4.97
C LYS A 28 34.56 15.51 -4.55
N LYS A 29 33.41 16.08 -4.17
CA LYS A 29 32.23 15.31 -3.73
C LYS A 29 31.15 15.24 -4.82
N ARG A 30 31.48 14.55 -5.92
CA ARG A 30 30.50 14.07 -6.90
C ARG A 30 30.30 12.57 -6.69
N ASN A 31 29.24 12.25 -5.98
CA ASN A 31 28.85 10.87 -5.70
C ASN A 31 28.30 10.27 -7.00
N GLU A 32 28.94 9.17 -7.40
CA GLU A 32 28.57 8.22 -8.45
C GLU A 32 27.08 8.21 -8.80
N ILE A 33 26.75 8.59 -10.03
CA ILE A 33 25.47 8.28 -10.65
C ILE A 33 25.48 6.78 -10.93
N LYS A 34 24.73 5.99 -10.16
CA LYS A 34 24.50 4.57 -10.46
C LYS A 34 23.58 4.47 -11.66
N THR A 35 24.13 3.96 -12.76
CA THR A 35 23.40 3.52 -13.95
C THR A 35 22.40 2.44 -13.56
N ILE A 36 21.15 2.60 -13.98
CA ILE A 36 20.09 1.60 -13.86
C ILE A 36 20.52 0.38 -14.70
N LYS A 37 20.87 -0.72 -14.03
CA LYS A 37 20.96 -2.03 -14.67
C LYS A 37 19.60 -2.70 -14.54
N THR A 38 19.01 -2.99 -15.69
CA THR A 38 17.86 -3.88 -15.85
C THR A 38 18.40 -5.30 -15.84
N ASP A 39 18.31 -5.97 -14.70
CA ASP A 39 18.46 -7.42 -14.63
C ASP A 39 17.18 -7.97 -13.97
N ASN A 40 16.38 -8.67 -14.77
CA ASN A 40 15.25 -9.46 -14.32
C ASN A 40 15.77 -10.68 -13.54
N GLU A 41 15.07 -11.02 -12.45
CA GLU A 41 14.82 -12.36 -11.86
C GLU A 41 15.00 -12.45 -10.33
N GLU A 42 13.87 -12.83 -9.70
CA GLU A 42 13.66 -13.55 -8.44
C GLU A 42 14.42 -13.19 -7.15
N SER A 43 13.67 -12.70 -6.15
CA SER A 43 13.30 -13.46 -4.93
C SER A 43 12.82 -12.53 -3.81
N MET A 44 11.90 -13.04 -2.98
CA MET A 44 11.31 -12.35 -1.83
C MET A 44 12.35 -12.05 -0.75
N GLU A 45 12.21 -10.92 -0.03
CA GLU A 45 12.13 -10.82 1.44
C GLU A 45 12.54 -9.42 1.99
N ASN A 46 11.55 -8.70 2.54
CA ASN A 46 11.58 -7.95 3.81
C ASN A 46 12.71 -6.92 4.09
N LYS A 47 12.42 -5.60 4.04
CA LYS A 47 12.53 -4.66 5.19
C LYS A 47 12.00 -3.23 4.91
N LYS A 48 10.82 -2.93 5.46
CA LYS A 48 10.35 -1.66 6.05
C LYS A 48 10.75 -0.30 5.41
N VAL A 49 9.74 0.44 4.94
CA VAL A 49 9.39 1.73 5.59
C VAL A 49 7.88 1.79 5.78
N ARG A 50 7.44 1.64 7.03
CA ARG A 50 6.06 1.86 7.46
C ARG A 50 5.84 3.35 7.51
N PHE A 51 5.43 3.96 6.40
CA PHE A 51 4.81 5.27 6.50
C PHE A 51 3.46 5.07 7.18
N ARG A 52 3.30 5.62 8.39
CA ARG A 52 1.98 5.77 9.03
C ARG A 52 1.21 6.85 8.28
N ILE A 53 0.77 6.54 7.08
CA ILE A 53 -0.20 7.37 6.37
C ILE A 53 -1.55 6.79 6.77
N ASN A 54 -2.46 7.61 7.30
CA ASN A 54 -3.85 7.20 7.45
C ASN A 54 -4.33 6.57 6.13
N PRO A 55 -4.99 5.39 6.15
CA PRO A 55 -5.31 4.63 4.95
C PRO A 55 -6.18 5.39 3.93
N ILE A 56 -6.83 6.48 4.36
CA ILE A 56 -7.61 7.40 3.49
C ILE A 56 -6.71 8.12 2.46
N PHE A 57 -5.44 8.38 2.77
CA PHE A 57 -4.54 9.23 1.97
C PHE A 57 -3.29 8.51 1.45
N ASN A 58 -3.38 7.19 1.33
CA ASN A 58 -2.41 6.45 0.54
C ASN A 58 -2.54 6.95 -0.92
N LYS A 59 -1.51 7.64 -1.43
CA LYS A 59 -1.47 8.21 -2.80
C LYS A 59 -1.46 7.15 -3.92
N THR A 60 -1.39 5.87 -3.57
CA THR A 60 -1.37 4.73 -4.51
C THR A 60 -2.74 4.07 -4.68
N SER A 61 -3.67 4.25 -3.74
CA SER A 61 -5.08 3.92 -3.90
C SER A 61 -5.74 5.09 -4.58
N SER A 62 -5.70 5.09 -5.92
CA SER A 62 -6.62 5.93 -6.69
C SER A 62 -8.01 5.74 -6.08
N LEU A 63 -8.66 6.83 -5.69
CA LEU A 63 -10.06 6.84 -5.24
C LEU A 63 -11.00 6.12 -6.22
N ASP A 64 -10.54 5.91 -7.45
CA ASP A 64 -11.18 5.20 -8.55
C ASP A 64 -11.43 3.70 -8.30
N TYR A 65 -10.74 3.05 -7.34
CA TYR A 65 -10.87 1.60 -7.11
C TYR A 65 -11.66 1.24 -5.86
N LYS A 66 -12.31 2.23 -5.22
CA LYS A 66 -13.25 1.93 -4.13
C LYS A 66 -14.36 1.03 -4.68
N PRO A 67 -14.64 -0.13 -4.05
CA PRO A 67 -15.71 -1.01 -4.51
C PRO A 67 -17.07 -0.33 -4.40
N MET A 68 -18.03 -0.88 -5.13
CA MET A 68 -19.42 -0.41 -5.08
C MET A 68 -19.96 -0.54 -3.65
N VAL A 69 -20.34 0.59 -3.06
CA VAL A 69 -20.96 0.69 -1.74
C VAL A 69 -22.39 1.18 -1.86
N LEU A 70 -23.24 0.71 -0.95
CA LEU A 70 -24.64 1.10 -0.81
C LEU A 70 -24.80 1.95 0.45
N SER A 71 -25.69 2.93 0.42
CA SER A 71 -25.98 3.78 1.58
C SER A 71 -26.80 3.06 2.64
N SER A 72 -27.67 2.15 2.23
CA SER A 72 -28.47 1.30 3.10
C SER A 72 -28.95 0.07 2.33
N SER A 73 -29.26 -1.00 3.06
CA SER A 73 -29.96 -2.16 2.53
C SER A 73 -30.92 -2.73 3.57
N SER A 74 -32.08 -3.20 3.12
CA SER A 74 -33.07 -3.87 3.96
C SER A 74 -32.75 -5.34 4.22
N LYS A 75 -31.88 -5.94 3.39
CA LYS A 75 -31.42 -7.32 3.51
C LYS A 75 -29.90 -7.32 3.56
N ILE A 76 -29.34 -7.98 4.56
CA ILE A 76 -27.89 -8.08 4.74
C ILE A 76 -27.52 -9.56 4.65
N ASP A 77 -26.56 -9.88 3.80
CA ASP A 77 -26.04 -11.23 3.60
C ASP A 77 -24.97 -11.55 4.67
N ASN A 78 -25.00 -12.76 5.24
CA ASN A 78 -24.08 -13.16 6.31
C ASN A 78 -22.67 -13.50 5.79
N PHE A 79 -21.76 -12.54 5.84
CA PHE A 79 -20.39 -12.72 5.32
C PHE A 79 -19.56 -13.75 6.08
N LYS A 80 -19.96 -14.19 7.28
CA LYS A 80 -19.30 -15.30 8.00
C LYS A 80 -19.35 -16.62 7.24
N LYS A 81 -20.25 -16.77 6.25
CA LYS A 81 -20.28 -17.92 5.34
C LYS A 81 -19.08 -17.96 4.37
N ILE A 82 -18.29 -16.89 4.27
CA ILE A 82 -17.07 -16.84 3.48
C ILE A 82 -15.87 -17.12 4.39
N LYS A 83 -15.00 -18.04 3.97
CA LYS A 83 -13.80 -18.41 4.73
C LYS A 83 -12.92 -17.18 4.99
N GLY A 84 -12.49 -17.04 6.24
CA GLY A 84 -11.58 -15.98 6.66
C GLY A 84 -12.26 -14.65 6.96
N ILE A 85 -13.58 -14.53 6.84
CA ILE A 85 -14.33 -13.40 7.39
C ILE A 85 -14.74 -13.73 8.82
N ASN A 86 -14.30 -12.90 9.76
CA ASN A 86 -14.76 -12.93 11.15
C ASN A 86 -15.82 -11.83 11.39
N SER A 87 -16.46 -11.85 12.57
CA SER A 87 -17.46 -10.87 12.98
C SER A 87 -16.95 -9.43 12.92
N GLN A 88 -15.66 -9.20 13.18
CA GLN A 88 -15.06 -7.87 13.11
C GLN A 88 -14.93 -7.35 11.68
N ILE A 89 -14.42 -8.18 10.77
CA ILE A 89 -14.29 -7.88 9.34
C ILE A 89 -15.67 -7.63 8.76
N GLU A 90 -16.63 -8.51 9.08
CA GLU A 90 -18.02 -8.39 8.64
C GLU A 90 -18.60 -7.02 9.04
N LYS A 91 -18.48 -6.62 10.31
CA LYS A 91 -18.89 -5.29 10.77
C LYS A 91 -18.19 -4.16 10.02
N ASN A 92 -16.89 -4.28 9.77
CA ASN A 92 -16.14 -3.27 9.04
C ASN A 92 -16.64 -3.14 7.58
N LEU A 93 -17.00 -4.25 6.93
CA LEU A 93 -17.59 -4.27 5.58
C LEU A 93 -19.00 -3.65 5.58
N TYR A 94 -19.84 -3.95 6.57
CA TYR A 94 -21.15 -3.31 6.73
C TYR A 94 -21.04 -1.81 6.95
N ASN A 95 -20.11 -1.37 7.79
CA ASN A 95 -19.85 0.05 8.03
C ASN A 95 -19.35 0.78 6.77
N LEU A 96 -18.67 0.07 5.87
CA LEU A 96 -18.23 0.61 4.59
C LEU A 96 -19.39 0.75 3.58
N GLY A 97 -20.52 0.07 3.81
CA GLY A 97 -21.69 0.04 2.92
C GLY A 97 -21.72 -1.17 2.00
N ILE A 98 -21.04 -2.27 2.35
CA ILE A 98 -21.09 -3.53 1.61
C ILE A 98 -22.01 -4.46 2.37
N PHE A 99 -23.16 -4.81 1.80
CA PHE A 99 -24.20 -5.59 2.48
C PHE A 99 -24.55 -6.89 1.77
N HIS A 100 -24.13 -7.06 0.51
CA HIS A 100 -24.51 -8.20 -0.33
C HIS A 100 -23.30 -8.97 -0.88
N TYR A 101 -23.46 -10.27 -1.08
CA TYR A 101 -22.44 -11.10 -1.75
C TYR A 101 -22.18 -10.63 -3.19
N GLU A 102 -23.19 -10.07 -3.86
CA GLU A 102 -23.06 -9.55 -5.21
C GLU A 102 -21.98 -8.46 -5.33
N GLN A 103 -21.89 -7.58 -4.34
CA GLN A 103 -20.87 -6.53 -4.30
C GLN A 103 -19.47 -7.13 -4.18
N ILE A 104 -19.29 -8.15 -3.34
CA ILE A 104 -18.01 -8.84 -3.16
C ILE A 104 -17.63 -9.63 -4.42
N ALA A 105 -18.61 -10.30 -5.03
CA ALA A 105 -18.44 -11.08 -6.25
C ALA A 105 -18.05 -10.24 -7.48
N SER A 106 -18.37 -8.94 -7.47
CA SER A 106 -18.01 -7.99 -8.52
C SER A 106 -16.67 -7.30 -8.29
N TRP A 107 -15.93 -7.65 -7.24
CA TRP A 107 -14.63 -7.03 -6.99
C TRP A 107 -13.59 -7.43 -8.03
N THR A 108 -12.86 -6.42 -8.50
CA THR A 108 -11.64 -6.61 -9.29
C THR A 108 -10.44 -6.76 -8.37
N ASN A 109 -9.29 -7.19 -8.92
CA ASN A 109 -8.04 -7.27 -8.16
C ASN A 109 -7.65 -5.95 -7.47
N LYS A 110 -7.99 -4.81 -8.08
CA LYS A 110 -7.72 -3.48 -7.50
C LYS A 110 -8.66 -3.17 -6.35
N ASN A 111 -9.92 -3.56 -6.45
CA ASN A 111 -10.89 -3.41 -5.36
C ASN A 111 -10.49 -4.28 -4.16
N VAL A 112 -9.99 -5.49 -4.43
CA VAL A 112 -9.46 -6.41 -3.41
C VAL A 112 -8.29 -5.75 -2.67
N GLU A 113 -7.30 -5.22 -3.40
CA GLU A 113 -6.15 -4.52 -2.80
C GLU A 113 -6.59 -3.29 -1.98
N TRP A 114 -7.58 -2.54 -2.47
CA TRP A 114 -8.16 -1.42 -1.74
C TRP A 114 -8.82 -1.86 -0.43
N ILE A 115 -9.61 -2.94 -0.44
CA ILE A 115 -10.25 -3.50 0.75
C ILE A 115 -9.23 -4.07 1.73
N GLU A 116 -8.20 -4.78 1.25
CA GLU A 116 -7.11 -5.28 2.08
C GLU A 116 -6.37 -4.13 2.78
N GLY A 117 -6.15 -3.01 2.09
CA GLY A 117 -5.60 -1.80 2.67
C GLY A 117 -6.53 -1.12 3.70
N PHE A 118 -7.83 -1.10 3.43
CA PHE A 118 -8.84 -0.54 4.34
C PHE A 118 -9.00 -1.35 5.62
N LEU A 119 -9.00 -2.68 5.50
CA LEU A 119 -9.13 -3.60 6.64
C LEU A 119 -7.80 -3.84 7.38
N GLU A 120 -6.68 -3.32 6.86
CA GLU A 120 -5.33 -3.60 7.35
C GLU A 120 -4.97 -5.10 7.35
N LEU A 121 -5.54 -5.85 6.40
CA LEU A 121 -5.39 -7.31 6.24
C LEU A 121 -4.71 -7.62 4.90
N PRO A 122 -3.38 -7.51 4.81
CA PRO A 122 -2.67 -7.71 3.55
C PRO A 122 -2.81 -9.15 3.05
N PHE A 123 -3.15 -9.31 1.76
CA PHE A 123 -3.29 -10.59 1.06
C PHE A 123 -4.39 -11.54 1.56
N HIS A 124 -5.18 -11.13 2.55
CA HIS A 124 -6.14 -12.01 3.20
C HIS A 124 -7.35 -12.32 2.31
N VAL A 125 -7.85 -11.30 1.59
CA VAL A 125 -9.02 -11.42 0.71
C VAL A 125 -8.68 -12.32 -0.48
N ARG A 126 -7.46 -12.16 -1.04
CA ARG A 126 -6.97 -13.02 -2.13
C ARG A 126 -6.70 -14.45 -1.67
N ASN A 127 -6.00 -14.64 -0.56
CA ASN A 127 -5.61 -15.98 -0.08
C ASN A 127 -6.83 -16.83 0.30
N ASN A 128 -7.87 -16.19 0.81
CA ASN A 128 -9.12 -16.86 1.13
C ASN A 128 -10.13 -16.85 -0.03
N GLN A 129 -9.77 -16.33 -1.21
CA GLN A 129 -10.59 -16.37 -2.41
C GLN A 129 -12.03 -15.83 -2.20
N TRP A 130 -12.17 -14.72 -1.47
CA TRP A 130 -13.49 -14.19 -1.08
C TRP A 130 -14.40 -13.93 -2.27
N VAL A 131 -13.86 -13.40 -3.36
CA VAL A 131 -14.62 -13.08 -4.59
C VAL A 131 -15.25 -14.34 -5.18
N GLU A 132 -14.50 -15.45 -5.24
CA GLU A 132 -15.00 -16.71 -5.80
C GLU A 132 -16.04 -17.36 -4.90
N GLN A 133 -15.83 -17.35 -3.57
CA GLN A 133 -16.83 -17.85 -2.62
C GLN A 133 -18.12 -17.02 -2.66
N ALA A 134 -18.01 -15.70 -2.71
CA ALA A 134 -19.16 -14.80 -2.85
C ALA A 134 -19.92 -15.04 -4.16
N ARG A 135 -19.24 -15.39 -5.26
CA ARG A 135 -19.89 -15.78 -6.52
C ARG A 135 -20.70 -17.07 -6.41
N VAL A 136 -20.27 -18.01 -5.58
CA VAL A 136 -21.04 -19.23 -5.30
C VAL A 136 -22.28 -18.88 -4.46
N LEU A 137 -22.06 -18.15 -3.36
CA LEU A 137 -23.11 -17.79 -2.40
C LEU A 137 -24.19 -16.87 -3.00
N LYS A 138 -23.84 -15.93 -3.89
CA LYS A 138 -24.83 -15.05 -4.53
C LYS A 138 -25.83 -15.83 -5.40
N ASN A 139 -25.42 -16.98 -5.94
CA ASN A 139 -26.27 -17.82 -6.79
C ASN A 139 -27.20 -18.72 -5.95
N GLY A 140 -27.15 -18.62 -4.62
CA GLY A 140 -27.86 -19.52 -3.71
C GLY A 140 -27.21 -20.89 -3.55
N ASN A 141 -26.01 -21.08 -4.10
CA ASN A 141 -25.24 -22.31 -3.90
C ASN A 141 -24.45 -22.20 -2.60
N GLU A 142 -24.13 -23.35 -2.01
CA GLU A 142 -23.34 -23.43 -0.80
C GLU A 142 -21.92 -23.88 -1.11
N THR A 143 -20.98 -23.38 -0.33
CA THR A 143 -19.61 -23.88 -0.28
C THR A 143 -19.48 -24.90 0.85
N THR A 144 -18.49 -25.79 0.79
CA THR A 144 -18.21 -26.73 1.89
C THR A 144 -18.02 -26.00 3.22
N TYR A 145 -17.36 -24.84 3.20
CA TYR A 145 -17.16 -24.02 4.40
C TYR A 145 -18.48 -23.43 4.92
N SER A 146 -19.33 -22.89 4.04
CA SER A 146 -20.61 -22.32 4.47
C SER A 146 -21.55 -23.37 5.07
N GLN A 147 -21.50 -24.61 4.58
CA GLN A 147 -22.25 -25.74 5.15
C GLN A 147 -21.74 -26.08 6.55
N GLN A 148 -20.42 -26.14 6.73
CA GLN A 148 -19.81 -26.39 8.04
C GLN A 148 -20.16 -25.30 9.07
N VAL A 149 -20.20 -24.03 8.64
CA VAL A 149 -20.63 -22.92 9.51
C VAL A 149 -22.12 -23.04 9.86
N GLU A 150 -22.96 -23.42 8.90
CA GLU A 150 -24.40 -23.59 9.12
C GLU A 150 -24.74 -24.79 10.01
N ASN A 151 -23.97 -25.88 9.88
CA ASN A 151 -24.06 -27.06 10.75
C ASN A 151 -23.48 -26.83 12.15
N GLY A 152 -22.83 -25.69 12.39
CA GLY A 152 -22.15 -25.39 13.66
C GLY A 152 -20.85 -26.18 13.88
N GLU A 153 -20.29 -26.80 12.83
CA GLU A 153 -18.99 -27.48 12.89
C GLU A 153 -17.83 -26.48 13.00
N ILE A 154 -18.02 -25.28 12.46
CA ILE A 154 -17.06 -24.18 12.51
C ILE A 154 -17.71 -22.99 13.21
N GLU A 155 -17.20 -22.67 14.39
CA GLU A 155 -17.57 -21.47 15.13
C GLU A 155 -16.80 -20.27 14.56
N VAL A 156 -17.54 -19.20 14.21
CA VAL A 156 -16.98 -17.96 13.66
C VAL A 156 -17.21 -16.82 14.65
N ASP A 157 -16.14 -16.48 15.36
CA ASP A 157 -16.08 -15.39 16.35
C ASP A 157 -16.41 -14.00 15.77
#